data_AF-A0A380PU80-F1
#
_entry.id   AF-A0A380PU80-F1
#
_cell.length_a   1.000
_cell.length_b   1.000
_cell.length_c   1.000
_cell.angle_alpha   90.00
_cell.angle_beta   90.00
_cell.angle_gamma   90.00
#
_symmetry.space_group_name_H-M   'P 1'
#
loop_
_entity.id
_entity.type
_entity.pdbx_description
1 polymer ?
#
loop_
_entity_poly.entity_id
_entity_poly.type
_entity_poly.pdbx_seq_one_letter_code
_entity_poly.pdbx_strand_id
1 'polypeptide(L)'
;MKRVEPLFFGVFWFSWLFCFISLISVEFIPDFVIYLYSVYFGVVFFEDIHGPLIAILLWSSFFLTIAIMMLIYLFFKRNNDAQF
;
A
#
# COMPACT_ATOMS: atom_id res chain seq x y z
N MET A 1 -3.77 -18.58 -18.34
CA MET A 1 -3.20 -17.66 -17.31
C MET A 1 -3.73 -16.21 -17.38
N LYS A 2 -4.52 -15.80 -18.38
CA LYS A 2 -4.99 -14.39 -18.55
C LYS A 2 -5.97 -13.83 -17.50
N ARG A 3 -6.60 -14.68 -16.66
CA ARG A 3 -7.59 -14.24 -15.65
C ARG A 3 -6.98 -13.84 -14.30
N VAL A 4 -5.77 -14.28 -14.01
CA VAL A 4 -5.12 -14.04 -12.71
C VAL A 4 -4.42 -12.68 -12.68
N GLU A 5 -3.95 -12.23 -13.84
CA GLU A 5 -3.27 -10.94 -14.04
C GLU A 5 -4.11 -9.73 -13.59
N PRO A 6 -5.36 -9.54 -14.05
CA PRO A 6 -6.18 -8.39 -13.63
C PRO A 6 -6.55 -8.45 -12.13
N LEU A 7 -6.72 -9.66 -11.58
CA LEU A 7 -6.94 -9.85 -10.14
C LEU A 7 -5.71 -9.45 -9.33
N PHE A 8 -4.51 -9.84 -9.78
CA PHE A 8 -3.27 -9.52 -9.11
C PHE A 8 -3.02 -8.00 -9.12
N PHE A 9 -3.17 -7.34 -10.28
CA PHE A 9 -3.10 -5.88 -10.36
C PHE A 9 -4.17 -5.18 -9.51
N GLY A 10 -5.38 -5.74 -9.43
CA GLY A 10 -6.45 -5.21 -8.57
C GLY A 10 -6.11 -5.24 -7.09
N VAL A 11 -5.55 -6.36 -6.58
CA VAL A 11 -5.13 -6.48 -5.18
C VAL A 11 -3.99 -5.50 -4.87
N PHE A 12 -3.02 -5.37 -5.76
CA PHE A 12 -1.92 -4.43 -5.61
C PHE A 12 -2.40 -2.97 -5.60
N TRP A 13 -3.30 -2.61 -6.52
CA TRP A 13 -3.89 -1.27 -6.57
C TRP A 13 -4.69 -0.96 -5.32
N PHE A 14 -5.49 -1.92 -4.84
CA PHE A 14 -6.25 -1.79 -3.59
C PHE A 14 -5.33 -1.59 -2.38
N SER A 15 -4.26 -2.37 -2.29
CA SER A 15 -3.28 -2.27 -1.19
C SER A 15 -2.52 -0.94 -1.22
N TRP A 16 -2.20 -0.42 -2.41
CA TRP A 16 -1.58 0.90 -2.55
C TRP A 16 -2.52 2.04 -2.15
N LEU A 17 -3.77 2.01 -2.64
CA LEU A 17 -4.79 2.99 -2.27
C LEU A 17 -5.06 2.97 -0.76
N PHE A 18 -5.10 1.78 -0.16
CA PHE A 18 -5.26 1.64 1.28
C PHE A 18 -4.10 2.30 2.04
N CYS A 19 -2.85 2.07 1.64
CA CYS A 19 -1.69 2.72 2.26
C CYS A 19 -1.76 4.25 2.11
N PHE A 20 -2.15 4.75 0.93
CA PHE A 20 -2.25 6.17 0.65
C PHE A 20 -3.36 6.86 1.46
N ILE A 21 -4.56 6.27 1.52
CA ILE A 21 -5.68 6.77 2.31
C ILE A 21 -5.34 6.73 3.80
N SER A 22 -4.72 5.64 4.28
CA SER A 22 -4.28 5.54 5.67
C SER A 22 -3.27 6.63 6.03
N LEU A 23 -2.37 6.99 5.10
CA LEU A 23 -1.39 8.07 5.31
C LEU A 23 -2.11 9.43 5.44
N ILE A 24 -3.07 9.72 4.57
CA ILE A 24 -3.91 10.92 4.67
C ILE A 24 -4.70 10.93 5.99
N SER A 25 -5.29 9.81 6.39
CA SER A 25 -6.05 9.75 7.65
C SER A 25 -5.17 10.01 8.87
N VAL A 26 -3.94 9.50 8.89
CA VAL A 26 -3.00 9.71 10.01
C VAL A 26 -2.57 11.18 10.09
N GLU A 27 -2.37 11.83 8.95
CA GLU A 27 -1.94 13.24 8.89
C GLU A 27 -3.09 14.21 9.26
N PHE A 28 -4.29 13.98 8.74
CA PHE A 28 -5.40 14.94 8.86
C PHE A 28 -6.36 14.66 10.02
N ILE A 29 -6.46 13.40 10.47
CA ILE A 29 -7.38 12.99 11.55
C ILE A 29 -6.68 11.99 12.50
N PRO A 30 -5.55 12.38 13.13
CA PRO A 30 -4.71 11.49 13.94
C PRO A 30 -5.46 10.82 15.09
N ASP A 31 -6.33 11.56 15.79
CA ASP A 31 -7.09 11.05 16.94
C ASP A 31 -8.04 9.91 16.57
N PHE A 32 -8.71 10.03 15.42
CA PHE A 32 -9.62 9.00 14.92
C PHE A 32 -8.84 7.74 14.52
N VAL A 33 -7.66 7.92 13.93
CA VAL A 33 -6.80 6.80 13.55
C VAL A 33 -6.27 6.09 14.80
N ILE A 34 -5.76 6.80 15.81
CA ILE A 34 -5.32 6.18 17.06
C ILE A 34 -6.47 5.39 17.70
N TYR A 35 -7.66 5.97 17.76
CA TYR A 35 -8.83 5.29 18.30
C TYR A 35 -9.14 4.00 17.54
N LEU A 36 -9.17 4.04 16.20
CA LEU A 36 -9.38 2.84 15.39
C LEU A 36 -8.29 1.79 15.63
N TYR A 37 -7.01 2.19 15.58
CA TYR A 37 -5.91 1.25 15.76
C TYR A 37 -5.87 0.69 17.19
N SER A 38 -6.23 1.46 18.22
CA SER A 38 -6.32 0.96 19.60
C SER A 38 -7.49 0.00 19.79
N VAL A 39 -8.64 0.26 19.16
CA VAL A 39 -9.81 -0.63 19.21
C VAL A 39 -9.55 -1.94 18.47
N TYR A 40 -8.93 -1.88 17.28
CA TYR A 40 -8.68 -3.06 16.46
C TYR A 40 -7.49 -3.89 16.93
N PHE A 41 -6.41 -3.26 17.40
CA PHE A 41 -5.19 -3.96 17.79
C PHE A 41 -4.97 -4.03 19.31
N GLY A 42 -5.79 -3.37 20.12
CA GLY A 42 -5.63 -3.32 21.57
C GLY A 42 -4.39 -2.55 22.04
N VAL A 43 -3.75 -1.80 21.14
CA VAL A 43 -2.49 -1.11 21.41
C VAL A 43 -2.79 0.34 21.80
N VAL A 44 -2.40 0.74 23.00
CA VAL A 44 -2.43 2.15 23.43
C VAL A 44 -1.25 2.86 22.77
N PHE A 45 -1.53 3.69 21.77
CA PHE A 45 -0.51 4.51 21.12
C PHE A 45 -0.22 5.74 21.99
N PHE A 46 1.04 5.96 22.34
CA PHE A 46 1.52 7.21 22.95
C PHE A 46 1.75 8.26 21.84
N GLU A 47 1.64 9.55 22.17
CA GLU A 47 1.73 10.69 21.23
C GLU A 47 2.99 10.67 20.32
N ASP A 48 4.05 9.94 20.68
CA ASP A 48 5.30 9.85 19.92
C ASP A 48 5.28 8.90 18.70
N ILE A 49 4.19 8.18 18.44
CA ILE A 49 4.18 7.12 17.42
C ILE A 49 3.75 7.63 16.03
N HIS A 50 3.24 8.86 15.93
CA HIS A 50 2.76 9.44 14.67
C HIS A 50 3.84 9.51 13.57
N GLY A 51 5.01 10.07 13.89
CA GLY A 51 6.12 10.16 12.94
C GLY A 51 6.57 8.80 12.39
N PRO A 52 6.84 7.81 13.25
CA PRO A 52 7.13 6.44 12.84
C PRO A 52 6.03 5.80 11.98
N LEU A 53 4.75 6.02 12.33
CA LEU A 53 3.61 5.43 11.62
C LEU A 53 3.47 5.99 10.21
N ILE A 54 3.60 7.32 10.08
CA ILE A 54 3.65 8.00 8.77
C ILE A 54 4.82 7.47 7.95
N ALA A 55 6.02 7.38 8.54
CA ALA A 55 7.20 6.87 7.84
C ALA A 55 6.97 5.45 7.31
N ILE A 56 6.46 4.52 8.13
CA ILE A 56 6.17 3.14 7.72
C ILE A 56 5.16 3.09 6.57
N LEU A 57 4.08 3.89 6.66
CA LEU A 57 3.07 3.98 5.60
C LEU A 57 3.67 4.51 4.28
N LEU A 58 4.53 5.51 4.36
CA LEU A 58 5.21 6.12 3.22
C LEU A 58 6.17 5.14 2.55
N TRP A 59 7.01 4.46 3.35
CA TRP A 59 7.91 3.41 2.88
C TRP A 59 7.14 2.25 2.25
N SER A 60 6.07 1.79 2.90
CA SER A 60 5.20 0.73 2.38
C SER A 60 4.62 1.10 1.02
N SER A 61 4.04 2.31 0.89
CA SER A 61 3.48 2.81 -0.37
C SER A 61 4.54 2.90 -1.48
N PHE A 62 5.74 3.37 -1.14
CA PHE A 62 6.86 3.47 -2.07
C PHE A 62 7.32 2.10 -2.58
N PHE A 63 7.54 1.14 -1.69
CA PHE A 63 7.90 -0.23 -2.08
C PHE A 63 6.81 -0.89 -2.92
N LEU A 64 5.54 -0.66 -2.59
CA LEU A 64 4.42 -1.18 -3.38
C LEU A 64 4.42 -0.61 -4.80
N THR A 65 4.72 0.69 -4.93
CA THR A 65 4.82 1.37 -6.23
C THR A 65 5.94 0.78 -7.09
N ILE A 66 7.12 0.57 -6.50
CA ILE A 66 8.26 -0.07 -7.19
C ILE A 66 7.89 -1.48 -7.64
N ALA A 67 7.28 -2.27 -6.76
CA ALA A 67 6.88 -3.64 -7.07
C ALA A 67 5.87 -3.68 -8.24
N ILE A 68 4.90 -2.76 -8.26
CA ILE A 68 3.93 -2.64 -9.36
C ILE A 68 4.63 -2.24 -10.66
N MET A 69 5.48 -1.22 -10.64
CA MET A 69 6.21 -0.80 -11.85
C MET A 69 7.07 -1.94 -12.42
N MET A 70 7.76 -2.69 -11.55
CA MET A 70 8.56 -3.85 -11.96
C MET A 70 7.68 -4.97 -12.53
N LEU A 71 6.53 -5.25 -11.92
CA LEU A 71 5.57 -6.22 -12.45
C LEU A 71 5.05 -5.79 -13.82
N ILE A 72 4.60 -4.54 -13.99
CA ILE A 72 4.15 -4.00 -15.28
C ILE A 72 5.25 -4.16 -16.33
N TYR A 73 6.49 -3.76 -15.99
CA TYR A 73 7.63 -3.89 -16.90
C TYR A 73 7.88 -5.34 -17.31
N LEU A 74 7.90 -6.29 -16.37
CA LEU A 74 8.09 -7.70 -16.65
C LEU A 74 6.95 -8.27 -17.51
N PHE A 75 5.70 -7.84 -17.25
CA PHE A 75 4.55 -8.26 -18.05
C PHE A 75 4.63 -7.74 -19.48
N PHE A 76 4.90 -6.45 -19.68
CA PHE A 76 5.07 -5.89 -21.03
C PHE A 76 6.27 -6.50 -21.77
N LYS A 77 7.40 -6.68 -21.07
CA LYS A 77 8.59 -7.34 -21.63
C LYS A 77 8.28 -8.76 -22.08
N ARG A 78 7.65 -9.57 -21.22
CA ARG A 78 7.25 -10.94 -21.53
C ARG A 78 6.27 -11.02 -22.71
N ASN A 79 5.37 -10.05 -22.83
CA ASN A 79 4.40 -10.03 -23.92
C ASN A 79 5.06 -9.68 -25.27
N ASN A 80 6.08 -8.82 -25.26
CA ASN A 80 6.90 -8.51 -26.44
C ASN A 80 7.78 -9.70 -26.86
N ASP A 81 8.41 -10.39 -25.90
CA ASP A 81 9.24 -11.57 -26.19
C ASP A 81 8.41 -12.77 -26.70
N ALA A 82 7.11 -12.83 -26.40
CA ALA A 82 6.21 -13.89 -26.87
C ALA A 82 5.60 -13.63 -28.26
N GLN A 83 5.84 -12.45 -28.84
CA GLN A 83 5.37 -12.08 -30.19
C GLN A 83 6.46 -12.23 -31.28
N PHE A 84 7.71 -12.55 -30.90
CA PHE A 84 8.80 -12.94 -31.80
C PHE A 84 9.08 -14.43 -31.68
#